data_AF-A0A7S1RXU6-F1
#
_entry.id   AF-A0A7S1RXU6-F1
#
_cell.length_a   1.000
_cell.length_b   1.000
_cell.length_c   1.000
_cell.angle_alpha   90.00
_cell.angle_beta   90.00
_cell.angle_gamma   90.00
#
_symmetry.space_group_name_H-M   'P 1'
#
loop_
_entity.id
_entity.type
_entity.pdbx_description
1 polymer ?
#
loop_
_entity_poly.entity_id
_entity_poly.type
_entity_poly.pdbx_seq_one_letter_code
_entity_poly.pdbx_strand_id
1 'polypeptide(L)'
;IDAAGWGGSSCLSRSATAQLVTDPTLCEHSKEWLGIESIGWGGTSCLAKGSACQDITSRFLCDNAMERFGISCAGWGGSSCLPHGASPHQILDADTCKHSFRILGIASAGWGGNKCLEPDAECGGIITRRICTDSKAILGLDCGGWSDSLGCLSKKRGPTCAEITQPDLCANSKDTHGIICAGWGGSSCLERSARPGLITNSTICEHSQEWLLIASAGWGGRSCLAKKTSACKEITEPMLCDESQARFGMSC
;
A
#
# COMPACT_ATOMS: atom_id res chain seq x y z
N ILE A 1 26.76 -12.71 39.27
CA ILE A 1 25.76 -12.53 38.20
C ILE A 1 24.49 -12.10 38.91
N ASP A 2 24.07 -10.85 38.71
CA ASP A 2 22.96 -10.23 39.44
C ASP A 2 21.65 -10.42 38.67
N ALA A 3 21.28 -11.69 38.48
CA ALA A 3 20.10 -12.08 37.72
C ALA A 3 18.89 -12.26 38.66
N ALA A 4 17.73 -11.75 38.24
CA ALA A 4 16.44 -11.99 38.88
C ALA A 4 15.89 -13.39 38.53
N GLY A 5 16.13 -13.86 37.31
CA GLY A 5 15.61 -15.15 36.83
C GLY A 5 15.36 -15.16 35.31
N TRP A 6 14.71 -16.21 34.82
CA TRP A 6 14.23 -16.28 33.43
C TRP A 6 12.93 -15.48 33.28
N GLY A 7 12.84 -14.62 32.27
CA GLY A 7 11.69 -13.77 31.96
C GLY A 7 10.77 -14.32 30.87
N GLY A 8 10.89 -15.59 30.49
CA GLY A 8 10.11 -16.21 29.41
C GLY A 8 10.85 -16.27 28.08
N SER A 9 11.58 -15.21 27.71
CA SER A 9 12.38 -15.13 26.48
C SER A 9 13.87 -14.84 26.70
N SER A 10 14.23 -14.32 27.87
CA SER A 10 15.62 -13.97 28.21
C SER A 10 15.84 -13.96 29.73
N CYS A 11 17.09 -13.96 30.17
CA CYS A 11 17.44 -13.76 31.58
C CYS A 11 17.28 -12.29 31.98
N LEU A 12 16.67 -12.05 33.14
CA LEU A 12 16.39 -10.73 33.68
C LEU A 12 17.42 -10.33 34.74
N SER A 13 17.73 -9.04 34.82
CA SER A 13 18.47 -8.45 35.95
C SER A 13 17.53 -8.12 37.11
N ARG A 14 18.05 -7.91 38.33
CA ARG A 14 17.24 -7.50 39.50
C ARG A 14 16.49 -6.18 39.33
N SER A 15 16.91 -5.33 38.38
CA SER A 15 16.26 -4.06 38.05
C SER A 15 15.40 -4.14 36.80
N ALA A 16 15.08 -5.34 36.31
CA ALA A 16 14.23 -5.53 35.14
C ALA A 16 12.81 -5.02 35.40
N THR A 17 12.18 -4.46 34.36
CA THR A 17 10.79 -4.01 34.43
C THR A 17 9.84 -5.16 34.07
N ALA A 18 8.58 -5.03 34.46
CA ALA A 18 7.54 -6.04 34.21
C ALA A 18 7.42 -6.39 32.72
N GLN A 19 7.57 -5.42 31.82
CA GLN A 19 7.43 -5.63 30.37
C GLN A 19 8.45 -6.63 29.79
N LEU A 20 9.53 -6.94 30.50
CA LEU A 20 10.51 -7.96 30.09
C LEU A 20 10.08 -9.38 30.46
N VAL A 21 9.00 -9.55 31.24
CA VAL A 21 8.39 -10.84 31.54
C VAL A 21 7.37 -11.15 30.45
N THR A 22 7.71 -12.09 29.57
CA THR A 22 6.94 -12.46 28.37
C THR A 22 6.27 -13.82 28.48
N ASP A 23 6.16 -14.37 29.69
CA ASP A 23 5.41 -15.59 29.98
C ASP A 23 4.27 -15.28 30.96
N PRO A 24 3.03 -15.70 30.67
CA PRO A 24 1.86 -15.36 31.49
C PRO A 24 1.89 -15.97 32.89
N THR A 25 2.43 -17.18 33.06
CA THR A 25 2.54 -17.82 34.37
C THR A 25 3.62 -17.15 35.22
N LEU A 26 4.77 -16.82 34.62
CA LEU A 26 5.77 -15.98 35.29
C LEU A 26 5.20 -14.61 35.65
N CYS A 27 4.28 -14.08 34.84
CA CYS A 27 3.66 -12.80 35.11
C CYS A 27 2.79 -12.80 36.36
N GLU A 28 1.92 -13.81 36.47
CA GLU A 28 1.02 -14.02 37.60
C GLU A 28 1.78 -14.09 38.93
N HIS A 29 2.98 -14.69 38.92
CA HIS A 29 3.84 -14.85 40.09
C HIS A 29 5.08 -13.94 40.08
N SER A 30 5.10 -12.88 39.26
CA SER A 30 6.30 -12.06 39.00
C SER A 30 6.93 -11.45 40.26
N LYS A 31 6.10 -11.01 41.21
CA LYS A 31 6.59 -10.46 42.48
C LYS A 31 7.24 -11.52 43.37
N GLU A 32 6.65 -12.70 43.44
CA GLU A 32 7.12 -13.80 44.30
C GLU A 32 8.38 -14.46 43.71
N TRP A 33 8.39 -14.71 42.40
CA TRP A 33 9.45 -15.51 41.77
C TRP A 33 10.61 -14.66 41.26
N LEU A 34 10.36 -13.41 40.85
CA LEU A 34 11.35 -12.54 40.22
C LEU A 34 11.60 -11.24 41.00
N GLY A 35 10.79 -10.93 42.01
CA GLY A 35 10.85 -9.65 42.72
C GLY A 35 10.41 -8.45 41.89
N ILE A 36 9.66 -8.67 40.80
CA ILE A 36 9.23 -7.64 39.86
C ILE A 36 7.75 -7.32 40.10
N GLU A 37 7.43 -6.07 40.40
CA GLU A 37 6.03 -5.61 40.55
C GLU A 37 5.35 -5.54 39.18
N SER A 38 4.19 -6.18 39.04
CA SER A 38 3.33 -6.09 37.87
C SER A 38 1.87 -5.88 38.27
N ILE A 39 1.08 -5.31 37.35
CA ILE A 39 -0.38 -5.14 37.51
C ILE A 39 -1.18 -6.21 36.76
N GLY A 40 -0.50 -7.17 36.13
CA GLY A 40 -1.10 -8.29 35.42
C GLY A 40 -0.56 -8.49 34.00
N TRP A 41 -1.06 -9.53 33.33
CA TRP A 41 -0.67 -9.88 31.97
C TRP A 41 -1.37 -9.00 30.94
N GLY A 42 -0.62 -8.38 30.03
CA GLY A 42 -1.13 -7.50 28.96
C GLY A 42 -1.48 -8.22 27.67
N GLY A 43 -1.12 -9.50 27.52
CA GLY A 43 -1.36 -10.31 26.32
C GLY A 43 -0.08 -10.84 25.70
N THR A 44 1.01 -10.06 25.74
CA THR A 44 2.35 -10.41 25.25
C THR A 44 3.45 -10.25 26.29
N SER A 45 3.23 -9.40 27.29
CA SER A 45 4.14 -9.18 28.42
C SER A 45 3.35 -8.76 29.66
N CYS A 46 4.01 -8.75 30.83
CA CYS A 46 3.41 -8.12 32.00
C CYS A 46 3.33 -6.60 31.88
N LEU A 47 2.27 -6.06 32.47
CA LEU A 47 2.06 -4.64 32.64
C LEU A 47 2.74 -4.16 33.93
N ALA A 48 3.46 -3.05 33.86
CA ALA A 48 3.89 -2.31 35.04
C ALA A 48 2.85 -1.25 35.42
N LYS A 49 2.96 -0.69 36.64
CA LYS A 49 2.18 0.49 37.01
C LYS A 49 2.49 1.64 36.06
N GLY A 50 1.45 2.25 35.49
CA GLY A 50 1.58 3.31 34.49
C GLY A 50 1.73 2.82 33.04
N SER A 51 1.50 1.53 32.77
CA SER A 51 1.38 1.01 31.40
C SER A 51 0.26 1.73 30.64
N ALA A 52 0.42 1.85 29.33
CA ALA A 52 -0.51 2.50 28.44
C ALA A 52 -1.49 1.49 27.80
N CYS A 53 -2.53 1.97 27.14
CA CYS A 53 -3.50 1.12 26.45
C CYS A 53 -2.84 0.22 25.39
N GLN A 54 -1.82 0.73 24.70
CA GLN A 54 -1.13 0.00 23.64
C GLN A 54 -0.36 -1.23 24.15
N ASP A 55 -0.05 -1.28 25.45
CA ASP A 55 0.60 -2.44 26.08
C ASP A 55 -0.37 -3.61 26.25
N ILE A 56 -1.68 -3.38 26.09
CA ILE A 56 -2.73 -4.41 26.14
C ILE A 56 -2.99 -4.92 24.73
N THR A 57 -2.50 -6.13 24.44
CA THR A 57 -2.53 -6.76 23.10
C THR A 57 -3.54 -7.90 23.00
N SER A 58 -4.53 -7.95 23.90
CA SER A 58 -5.65 -8.88 23.84
C SER A 58 -6.97 -8.13 23.91
N ARG A 59 -7.90 -8.45 23.01
CA ARG A 59 -9.23 -7.82 22.99
C ARG A 59 -9.98 -7.99 24.30
N PHE A 60 -10.01 -9.21 24.83
CA PHE A 60 -10.69 -9.49 26.10
C PHE A 60 -10.09 -8.67 27.27
N LEU A 61 -8.77 -8.50 27.28
CA LEU A 61 -8.12 -7.69 28.30
C LEU A 61 -8.40 -6.20 28.11
N CYS A 62 -8.44 -5.72 26.87
CA CYS A 62 -8.78 -4.35 26.52
C CYS A 62 -10.22 -3.99 26.93
N ASP A 63 -11.18 -4.88 26.66
CA ASP A 63 -12.60 -4.69 27.04
C ASP A 63 -12.79 -4.59 28.57
N ASN A 64 -11.83 -5.10 29.36
CA ASN A 64 -11.85 -5.09 30.82
C ASN A 64 -10.67 -4.29 31.43
N ALA A 65 -10.02 -3.41 30.66
CA ALA A 65 -8.76 -2.77 31.07
C ALA A 65 -8.91 -1.90 32.33
N MET A 66 -10.04 -1.21 32.47
CA MET A 66 -10.31 -0.35 33.61
C MET A 66 -10.50 -1.17 34.90
N GLU A 67 -11.29 -2.25 34.83
CA GLU A 67 -11.56 -3.11 35.99
C GLU A 67 -10.31 -3.91 36.41
N ARG A 68 -9.55 -4.44 35.44
CA ARG A 68 -8.40 -5.31 35.70
C ARG A 68 -7.14 -4.55 36.06
N PHE A 69 -6.88 -3.43 35.40
CA PHE A 69 -5.58 -2.75 35.44
C PHE A 69 -5.69 -1.28 35.87
N GLY A 70 -6.91 -0.73 35.99
CA GLY A 70 -7.11 0.69 36.23
C GLY A 70 -6.71 1.57 35.05
N ILE A 71 -6.67 1.02 33.83
CA ILE A 71 -6.27 1.73 32.61
C ILE A 71 -7.53 2.07 31.81
N SER A 72 -7.78 3.37 31.60
CA SER A 72 -8.89 3.86 30.79
C SER A 72 -8.50 3.95 29.32
N CYS A 73 -9.17 3.16 28.48
CA CYS A 73 -8.92 3.07 27.05
C CYS A 73 -10.19 3.34 26.24
N ALA A 74 -10.02 3.79 25.01
CA ALA A 74 -11.13 4.01 24.07
C ALA A 74 -11.74 2.68 23.59
N GLY A 75 -10.91 1.64 23.45
CA GLY A 75 -11.35 0.31 23.04
C GLY A 75 -10.34 -0.40 22.14
N TRP A 76 -10.76 -1.51 21.53
CA TRP A 76 -9.88 -2.37 20.74
C TRP A 76 -9.64 -1.83 19.32
N GLY A 77 -8.36 -1.70 18.94
CA GLY A 77 -7.94 -1.25 17.61
C GLY A 77 -7.69 -2.36 16.60
N GLY A 78 -7.81 -3.63 16.96
CA GLY A 78 -7.53 -4.77 16.08
C GLY A 78 -6.27 -5.56 16.47
N SER A 79 -5.25 -4.89 17.01
CA SER A 79 -3.99 -5.50 17.46
C SER A 79 -3.61 -5.14 18.89
N SER A 80 -4.02 -3.95 19.35
CA SER A 80 -3.87 -3.49 20.72
C SER A 80 -5.08 -2.65 21.15
N CYS A 81 -5.17 -2.36 22.44
CA CYS A 81 -6.09 -1.36 22.94
C CYS A 81 -5.64 0.04 22.51
N LEU A 82 -6.59 0.94 22.28
CA LEU A 82 -6.36 2.31 21.84
C LEU A 82 -6.63 3.29 22.98
N PRO A 83 -5.78 4.33 23.16
CA PRO A 83 -6.09 5.43 24.06
C PRO A 83 -7.21 6.32 23.47
N HIS A 84 -7.80 7.16 24.32
CA HIS A 84 -8.68 8.22 23.84
C HIS A 84 -7.93 9.21 22.94
N GLY A 85 -8.56 9.60 21.83
CA GLY A 85 -7.93 10.46 20.82
C GLY A 85 -6.91 9.74 19.92
N ALA A 86 -6.90 8.41 19.92
CA ALA A 86 -6.09 7.62 18.99
C ALA A 86 -6.41 7.96 17.52
N SER A 87 -5.40 7.82 16.67
CA SER A 87 -5.55 8.01 15.22
C SER A 87 -6.36 6.87 14.60
N PRO A 88 -7.27 7.16 13.66
CA PRO A 88 -7.95 6.16 12.83
C PRO A 88 -7.03 5.12 12.23
N HIS A 89 -5.81 5.49 11.81
CA HIS A 89 -4.86 4.56 11.18
C HIS A 89 -4.45 3.40 12.10
N GLN A 90 -4.70 3.50 13.41
CA GLN A 90 -4.45 2.44 14.38
C GLN A 90 -5.58 1.41 14.47
N ILE A 91 -6.72 1.65 13.80
CA ILE A 91 -7.83 0.72 13.69
C ILE A 91 -7.60 -0.20 12.49
N LEU A 92 -7.34 -1.47 12.75
CA LEU A 92 -6.98 -2.51 11.79
C LEU A 92 -8.11 -3.51 11.51
N ASP A 93 -9.31 -3.25 12.02
CA ASP A 93 -10.52 -4.05 11.78
C ASP A 93 -11.58 -3.22 11.04
N ALA A 94 -12.14 -3.77 9.98
CA ALA A 94 -13.06 -3.05 9.10
C ALA A 94 -14.41 -2.75 9.76
N ASP A 95 -14.93 -3.64 10.61
CA ASP A 95 -16.21 -3.42 11.31
C ASP A 95 -16.07 -2.38 12.43
N THR A 96 -14.97 -2.46 13.17
CA THR A 96 -14.54 -1.44 14.14
C THR A 96 -14.39 -0.10 13.43
N CYS A 97 -13.79 -0.09 12.23
CA CYS A 97 -13.62 1.12 11.44
C CYS A 97 -14.95 1.77 11.05
N LYS A 98 -15.88 0.97 10.53
CA LYS A 98 -17.22 1.39 10.12
C LYS A 98 -17.99 2.06 11.26
N HIS A 99 -17.75 1.64 12.49
CA HIS A 99 -18.40 2.18 13.68
C HIS A 99 -17.48 3.03 14.57
N SER A 100 -16.29 3.39 14.09
CA SER A 100 -15.18 3.98 14.88
C SER A 100 -15.61 5.17 15.74
N PHE A 101 -16.41 6.08 15.18
CA PHE A 101 -16.90 7.23 15.94
C PHE A 101 -17.85 6.82 17.08
N ARG A 102 -18.75 5.86 16.83
CA ARG A 102 -19.73 5.38 17.83
C ARG A 102 -19.06 4.59 18.95
N ILE A 103 -18.11 3.71 18.62
CA ILE A 103 -17.52 2.78 19.59
C ILE A 103 -16.27 3.33 20.27
N LEU A 104 -15.46 4.13 19.58
CA LEU A 104 -14.17 4.63 20.07
C LEU A 104 -14.11 6.16 20.19
N GLY A 105 -15.09 6.88 19.66
CA GLY A 105 -15.05 8.35 19.56
C GLY A 105 -14.03 8.85 18.52
N ILE A 106 -13.62 8.01 17.59
CA ILE A 106 -12.58 8.31 16.58
C ILE A 106 -13.25 8.56 15.23
N ALA A 107 -13.09 9.78 14.69
CA ALA A 107 -13.60 10.13 13.36
C ALA A 107 -12.69 9.57 12.26
N SER A 108 -13.25 8.92 11.25
CA SER A 108 -12.50 8.37 10.11
C SER A 108 -13.19 8.66 8.79
N ALA A 109 -12.42 8.68 7.69
CA ALA A 109 -12.98 8.76 6.34
C ALA A 109 -13.49 7.40 5.82
N GLY A 110 -13.34 6.33 6.60
CA GLY A 110 -13.74 4.97 6.25
C GLY A 110 -12.56 4.01 6.13
N TRP A 111 -12.82 2.82 5.60
CA TRP A 111 -11.84 1.72 5.51
C TRP A 111 -11.00 1.81 4.22
N GLY A 112 -9.67 1.86 4.37
CA GLY A 112 -8.73 1.93 3.25
C GLY A 112 -8.28 0.58 2.68
N GLY A 113 -8.64 -0.53 3.34
CA GLY A 113 -8.31 -1.89 2.92
C GLY A 113 -7.61 -2.72 3.98
N ASN A 114 -6.75 -2.10 4.81
CA ASN A 114 -6.07 -2.72 5.95
C ASN A 114 -6.13 -1.88 7.24
N LYS A 115 -6.58 -0.64 7.15
CA LYS A 115 -6.77 0.27 8.28
C LYS A 115 -7.86 1.28 7.96
N CYS A 116 -8.41 1.94 8.99
CA CYS A 116 -9.17 3.16 8.72
C CYS A 116 -8.29 4.23 8.11
N LEU A 117 -8.93 5.16 7.42
CA LEU A 117 -8.35 6.37 6.86
C LEU A 117 -8.59 7.57 7.80
N GLU A 118 -7.60 8.47 7.88
CA GLU A 118 -7.80 9.79 8.49
C GLU A 118 -8.95 10.56 7.81
N PRO A 119 -9.61 11.50 8.50
CA PRO A 119 -10.69 12.31 7.93
C PRO A 119 -10.29 13.10 6.67
N ASP A 120 -9.01 13.46 6.54
CA ASP A 120 -8.43 14.18 5.41
C ASP A 120 -7.66 13.28 4.44
N ALA A 121 -7.85 11.95 4.54
CA ALA A 121 -7.11 11.00 3.73
C ALA A 121 -7.31 11.20 2.23
N GLU A 122 -6.21 11.01 1.50
CA GLU A 122 -6.20 10.99 0.05
C GLU A 122 -6.28 9.57 -0.51
N CYS A 123 -6.52 9.45 -1.80
CA CYS A 123 -6.65 8.17 -2.51
C CYS A 123 -5.48 7.21 -2.28
N GLY A 124 -4.26 7.71 -2.07
CA GLY A 124 -3.09 6.88 -1.80
C GLY A 124 -3.18 6.04 -0.52
N GLY A 125 -4.10 6.37 0.39
CA GLY A 125 -4.41 5.53 1.56
C GLY A 125 -5.21 4.26 1.23
N ILE A 126 -5.77 4.16 0.02
CA ILE A 126 -6.58 3.02 -0.41
C ILE A 126 -5.67 1.97 -1.05
N ILE A 127 -5.61 0.78 -0.44
CA ILE A 127 -4.70 -0.29 -0.86
C ILE A 127 -5.41 -1.46 -1.54
N THR A 128 -6.71 -1.35 -1.81
CA THR A 128 -7.45 -2.39 -2.55
C THR A 128 -8.12 -1.81 -3.77
N ARG A 129 -7.99 -2.53 -4.90
CA ARG A 129 -8.59 -2.14 -6.19
C ARG A 129 -10.08 -1.86 -6.07
N ARG A 130 -10.83 -2.76 -5.42
CA ARG A 130 -12.28 -2.62 -5.24
C ARG A 130 -12.66 -1.31 -4.54
N ILE A 131 -12.02 -0.98 -3.41
CA ILE A 131 -12.30 0.26 -2.69
C ILE A 131 -11.90 1.48 -3.53
N CYS A 132 -10.81 1.38 -4.30
CA CYS A 132 -10.39 2.47 -5.18
C CYS A 132 -11.40 2.74 -6.30
N THR A 133 -11.86 1.69 -6.98
CA THR A 133 -12.87 1.78 -8.05
C THR A 133 -14.16 2.41 -7.54
N ASP A 134 -14.60 2.03 -6.34
CA ASP A 134 -15.84 2.52 -5.72
C ASP A 134 -15.60 3.68 -4.74
N SER A 135 -14.42 4.30 -4.77
CA SER A 135 -13.96 5.28 -3.76
C SER A 135 -14.92 6.45 -3.59
N LYS A 136 -15.54 6.90 -4.68
CA LYS A 136 -16.51 7.99 -4.63
C LYS A 136 -17.78 7.61 -3.89
N ALA A 137 -18.25 6.38 -4.05
CA ALA A 137 -19.47 5.89 -3.41
C ALA A 137 -19.23 5.48 -1.95
N ILE A 138 -18.07 4.86 -1.66
CA ILE A 138 -17.77 4.29 -0.34
C ILE A 138 -17.16 5.34 0.60
N LEU A 139 -16.24 6.17 0.09
CA LEU A 139 -15.41 7.07 0.90
C LEU A 139 -15.64 8.56 0.56
N GLY A 140 -16.44 8.86 -0.46
CA GLY A 140 -16.63 10.23 -0.97
C GLY A 140 -15.42 10.79 -1.72
N LEU A 141 -14.32 10.01 -1.83
CA LEU A 141 -13.07 10.39 -2.46
C LEU A 141 -13.15 10.28 -3.98
N ASP A 142 -12.62 11.27 -4.69
CA ASP A 142 -12.63 11.30 -6.15
C ASP A 142 -11.26 10.86 -6.69
N CYS A 143 -11.08 9.54 -6.78
CA CYS A 143 -9.81 8.92 -7.15
C CYS A 143 -9.64 8.73 -8.66
N GLY A 144 -8.40 8.80 -9.13
CA GLY A 144 -8.00 8.65 -10.52
C GLY A 144 -7.82 7.19 -10.92
N GLY A 145 -8.48 6.23 -10.29
CA GLY A 145 -8.41 4.80 -10.61
C GLY A 145 -7.21 4.06 -10.01
N TRP A 146 -7.10 2.77 -10.37
CA TRP A 146 -6.14 1.83 -9.79
C TRP A 146 -4.99 1.51 -10.75
N SER A 147 -3.77 1.51 -10.22
CA SER A 147 -2.56 0.99 -10.88
C SER A 147 -2.01 -0.20 -10.09
N ASP A 148 -1.56 -1.25 -10.79
CA ASP A 148 -0.97 -2.42 -10.14
C ASP A 148 0.42 -2.16 -9.56
N SER A 149 1.09 -1.09 -10.00
CA SER A 149 2.39 -0.68 -9.47
C SER A 149 2.28 0.42 -8.41
N LEU A 150 1.28 1.30 -8.52
CA LEU A 150 1.18 2.51 -7.68
C LEU A 150 -0.03 2.50 -6.72
N GLY A 151 -0.93 1.54 -6.84
CA GLY A 151 -2.16 1.48 -6.05
C GLY A 151 -3.21 2.48 -6.51
N CYS A 152 -3.97 3.03 -5.56
CA CYS A 152 -5.06 3.96 -5.87
C CYS A 152 -4.54 5.39 -6.11
N LEU A 153 -4.78 5.91 -7.31
CA LEU A 153 -4.24 7.19 -7.76
C LEU A 153 -5.12 8.36 -7.34
N SER A 154 -4.51 9.51 -7.04
CA SER A 154 -5.25 10.76 -6.84
C SER A 154 -5.61 11.39 -8.19
N LYS A 155 -6.74 12.10 -8.27
CA LYS A 155 -7.05 12.94 -9.45
C LYS A 155 -6.14 14.16 -9.60
N LYS A 156 -5.64 14.73 -8.49
CA LYS A 156 -4.80 15.95 -8.52
C LYS A 156 -3.46 15.77 -9.21
N ARG A 157 -2.94 14.55 -9.19
CA ARG A 157 -1.72 14.16 -9.91
C ARG A 157 -2.06 13.23 -11.06
N GLY A 158 -3.26 13.41 -11.65
CA GLY A 158 -3.92 12.47 -12.55
C GLY A 158 -2.93 11.72 -13.45
N PRO A 159 -3.13 10.40 -13.63
CA PRO A 159 -2.09 9.57 -14.21
C PRO A 159 -1.56 10.18 -15.51
N THR A 160 -0.26 10.11 -15.74
CA THR A 160 0.22 10.28 -17.12
C THR A 160 -0.23 9.06 -17.92
N CYS A 161 -0.36 9.16 -19.24
CA CYS A 161 -0.73 7.99 -20.04
C CYS A 161 0.23 6.81 -19.78
N ALA A 162 1.51 7.10 -19.57
CA ALA A 162 2.53 6.10 -19.28
C ALA A 162 2.27 5.27 -18.01
N GLU A 163 1.51 5.78 -17.03
CA GLU A 163 1.17 5.09 -15.78
C GLU A 163 -0.02 4.14 -15.93
N ILE A 164 -0.77 4.23 -17.04
CA ILE A 164 -1.88 3.34 -17.34
C ILE A 164 -1.34 2.08 -18.03
N THR A 165 -1.22 0.98 -17.28
CA THR A 165 -0.66 -0.29 -17.76
C THR A 165 -1.73 -1.34 -18.12
N GLN A 166 -3.00 -0.92 -18.27
CA GLN A 166 -4.10 -1.81 -18.66
C GLN A 166 -4.78 -1.28 -19.94
N PRO A 167 -4.97 -2.13 -20.97
CA PRO A 167 -5.56 -1.72 -22.25
C PRO A 167 -6.96 -1.11 -22.12
N ASP A 168 -7.83 -1.72 -21.32
CA ASP A 168 -9.23 -1.26 -21.17
C ASP A 168 -9.32 0.10 -20.47
N LEU A 169 -8.43 0.37 -19.51
CA LEU A 169 -8.32 1.67 -18.86
C LEU A 169 -7.73 2.73 -19.80
N CYS A 170 -6.79 2.33 -20.66
CA CYS A 170 -6.22 3.21 -21.67
C CYS A 170 -7.26 3.62 -22.71
N ALA A 171 -8.08 2.67 -23.19
CA ALA A 171 -9.16 2.90 -24.13
C ALA A 171 -10.21 3.89 -23.58
N ASN A 172 -10.47 3.82 -22.27
CA ASN A 172 -11.44 4.69 -21.60
C ASN A 172 -10.78 5.84 -20.81
N SER A 173 -9.51 6.15 -21.07
CA SER A 173 -8.70 7.07 -20.25
C SER A 173 -9.31 8.45 -20.07
N LYS A 174 -10.04 8.93 -21.09
CA LYS A 174 -10.76 10.21 -21.01
C LYS A 174 -11.89 10.17 -19.98
N ASP A 175 -12.64 9.07 -19.95
CA ASP A 175 -13.83 8.92 -19.11
C ASP A 175 -13.45 8.46 -17.69
N THR A 176 -12.45 7.59 -17.56
CA THR A 176 -12.00 7.03 -16.28
C THR A 176 -11.02 7.93 -15.54
N HIS A 177 -10.17 8.66 -16.27
CA HIS A 177 -9.07 9.44 -15.68
C HIS A 177 -9.06 10.92 -16.08
N GLY A 178 -9.90 11.34 -17.04
CA GLY A 178 -9.92 12.73 -17.52
C GLY A 178 -8.74 13.11 -18.42
N ILE A 179 -8.00 12.13 -18.95
CA ILE A 179 -6.78 12.34 -19.72
C ILE A 179 -7.00 11.83 -21.15
N ILE A 180 -6.48 12.54 -22.14
CA ILE A 180 -6.58 12.12 -23.55
C ILE A 180 -5.25 11.51 -23.98
N CYS A 181 -5.18 10.19 -23.96
CA CYS A 181 -4.04 9.45 -24.47
C CYS A 181 -4.12 9.25 -25.99
N ALA A 182 -2.98 8.92 -26.62
CA ALA A 182 -2.92 8.47 -28.00
C ALA A 182 -3.55 7.09 -28.17
N GLY A 183 -3.34 6.21 -27.18
CA GLY A 183 -3.85 4.84 -27.19
C GLY A 183 -2.83 3.87 -26.59
N TRP A 184 -3.14 2.57 -26.67
CA TRP A 184 -2.33 1.52 -26.08
C TRP A 184 -1.06 1.27 -26.91
N GLY A 185 0.11 1.27 -26.27
CA GLY A 185 1.40 1.02 -26.91
C GLY A 185 1.86 -0.44 -26.89
N GLY A 186 1.15 -1.32 -26.19
CA GLY A 186 1.54 -2.73 -26.02
C GLY A 186 1.83 -3.08 -24.56
N SER A 187 2.45 -2.18 -23.80
CA SER A 187 2.77 -2.34 -22.37
C SER A 187 2.17 -1.26 -21.48
N SER A 188 1.90 -0.07 -22.03
CA SER A 188 1.30 1.07 -21.34
C SER A 188 0.54 1.94 -22.34
N CYS A 189 -0.30 2.84 -21.82
CA CYS A 189 -0.92 3.87 -22.63
C CYS A 189 0.12 4.93 -23.02
N LEU A 190 -0.03 5.49 -24.21
CA LEU A 190 0.93 6.43 -24.77
C LEU A 190 0.35 7.84 -24.87
N GLU A 191 1.20 8.83 -24.67
CA GLU A 191 0.90 10.23 -24.98
C GLU A 191 0.93 10.46 -26.51
N ARG A 192 0.24 11.50 -27.01
CA ARG A 192 0.24 11.84 -28.45
C ARG A 192 1.61 12.20 -29.02
N SER A 193 2.54 12.59 -28.16
CA SER A 193 3.93 12.90 -28.50
C SER A 193 4.91 11.79 -28.07
N ALA A 194 4.41 10.61 -27.73
CA ALA A 194 5.24 9.50 -27.30
C ALA A 194 6.24 9.09 -28.40
N ARG A 195 7.42 8.67 -27.97
CA ARG A 195 8.46 8.16 -28.87
C ARG A 195 8.05 6.77 -29.39
N PRO A 196 8.33 6.44 -30.66
CA PRO A 196 8.01 5.13 -31.23
C PRO A 196 8.54 3.96 -30.40
N GLY A 197 9.74 4.08 -29.81
CA GLY A 197 10.34 3.03 -28.97
C GLY A 197 9.54 2.62 -27.74
N LEU A 198 8.47 3.36 -27.38
CA LEU A 198 7.54 2.96 -26.32
C LEU A 198 6.43 2.03 -26.81
N ILE A 199 6.32 1.81 -28.13
CA ILE A 199 5.40 0.84 -28.72
C ILE A 199 6.11 -0.52 -28.70
N THR A 200 5.61 -1.43 -27.88
CA THR A 200 6.22 -2.76 -27.62
C THR A 200 5.40 -3.90 -28.23
N ASN A 201 4.45 -3.60 -29.10
CA ASN A 201 3.65 -4.57 -29.84
C ASN A 201 3.85 -4.35 -31.35
N SER A 202 4.18 -5.42 -32.10
CA SER A 202 4.50 -5.34 -33.52
C SER A 202 3.32 -4.90 -34.39
N THR A 203 2.11 -5.41 -34.13
CA THR A 203 0.90 -5.01 -34.87
C THR A 203 0.57 -3.54 -34.64
N ILE A 204 0.68 -3.07 -33.38
CA ILE A 204 0.50 -1.65 -33.07
C ILE A 204 1.60 -0.82 -33.75
N CYS A 205 2.81 -1.36 -33.88
CA CYS A 205 3.90 -0.70 -34.56
C CYS A 205 3.63 -0.46 -36.05
N GLU A 206 3.17 -1.50 -36.74
CA GLU A 206 2.83 -1.47 -38.17
C GLU A 206 1.76 -0.42 -38.47
N HIS A 207 0.81 -0.23 -37.56
CA HIS A 207 -0.28 0.75 -37.69
C HIS A 207 -0.10 2.01 -36.83
N SER A 208 1.10 2.25 -36.29
CA SER A 208 1.36 3.30 -35.29
C SER A 208 0.98 4.71 -35.75
N GLN A 209 1.18 5.02 -37.03
CA GLN A 209 0.80 6.30 -37.62
C GLN A 209 -0.73 6.47 -37.73
N GLU A 210 -1.46 5.40 -37.98
CA GLU A 210 -2.91 5.41 -38.16
C GLU A 210 -3.63 5.38 -36.81
N TRP A 211 -3.22 4.49 -35.92
CA TRP A 211 -3.92 4.24 -34.66
C TRP A 211 -3.52 5.21 -33.55
N LEU A 212 -2.25 5.61 -33.50
CA LEU A 212 -1.70 6.40 -32.40
C LEU A 212 -1.21 7.78 -32.84
N LEU A 213 -1.19 8.07 -34.14
CA LEU A 213 -0.57 9.26 -34.73
C LEU A 213 0.95 9.37 -34.41
N ILE A 214 1.62 8.24 -34.17
CA ILE A 214 3.05 8.17 -33.84
C ILE A 214 3.81 7.63 -35.07
N ALA A 215 4.71 8.46 -35.63
CA ALA A 215 5.49 8.07 -36.80
C ALA A 215 6.64 7.12 -36.42
N SER A 216 6.60 5.88 -36.90
CA SER A 216 7.70 4.90 -36.74
C SER A 216 8.41 4.60 -38.07
N ALA A 217 9.63 4.07 -37.97
CA ALA A 217 10.39 3.52 -39.09
C ALA A 217 10.07 2.03 -39.36
N GLY A 218 9.29 1.41 -38.48
CA GLY A 218 9.00 -0.02 -38.49
C GLY A 218 9.39 -0.71 -37.18
N TRP A 219 9.13 -2.02 -37.13
CA TRP A 219 9.42 -2.86 -35.96
C TRP A 219 10.90 -3.24 -35.89
N GLY A 220 11.53 -3.03 -34.73
CA GLY A 220 12.93 -3.39 -34.47
C GLY A 220 13.12 -4.73 -33.73
N GLY A 221 12.05 -5.49 -33.50
CA GLY A 221 12.10 -6.79 -32.82
C GLY A 221 11.51 -6.78 -31.40
N ARG A 222 11.79 -5.72 -30.62
CA ARG A 222 11.21 -5.54 -29.28
C ARG A 222 10.38 -4.26 -29.12
N SER A 223 10.61 -3.28 -29.99
CA SER A 223 9.89 -2.01 -30.00
C SER A 223 9.93 -1.38 -31.40
N CYS A 224 9.12 -0.35 -31.64
CA CYS A 224 9.24 0.41 -32.88
C CYS A 224 10.51 1.27 -32.93
N LEU A 225 11.05 1.41 -34.13
CA LEU A 225 12.14 2.30 -34.47
C LEU A 225 11.63 3.71 -34.81
N ALA A 226 12.46 4.71 -34.58
CA ALA A 226 12.19 6.11 -34.92
C ALA A 226 12.84 6.48 -36.26
N LYS A 227 12.09 7.14 -37.16
CA LYS A 227 12.50 7.43 -38.56
C LYS A 227 13.82 8.17 -38.76
N LYS A 228 14.31 8.94 -37.77
CA LYS A 228 15.47 9.81 -37.94
C LYS A 228 16.58 9.63 -36.89
N THR A 229 16.36 8.77 -35.91
CA THR A 229 17.25 8.68 -34.74
C THR A 229 17.56 7.25 -34.33
N SER A 230 17.05 6.25 -35.06
CA SER A 230 17.33 4.86 -34.71
C SER A 230 18.77 4.47 -35.00
N ALA A 231 19.30 3.61 -34.15
CA ALA A 231 20.65 3.06 -34.23
C ALA A 231 20.59 1.54 -34.35
N CYS A 232 21.60 0.92 -34.98
CA CYS A 232 21.63 -0.54 -35.19
C CYS A 232 21.44 -1.37 -33.91
N LYS A 233 21.92 -0.86 -32.77
CA LYS A 233 21.72 -1.48 -31.45
C LYS A 233 20.25 -1.63 -31.01
N GLU A 234 19.33 -0.92 -31.65
CA GLU A 234 17.89 -0.96 -31.36
C GLU A 234 17.19 -2.08 -32.14
N ILE A 235 17.86 -2.70 -33.13
CA ILE A 235 17.41 -3.89 -33.83
C ILE A 235 17.81 -5.11 -33.00
N THR A 236 16.84 -5.91 -32.60
CA THR A 236 17.06 -7.01 -31.66
C THR A 236 16.77 -8.39 -32.23
N GLU A 237 16.36 -8.46 -33.50
CA GLU A 237 16.17 -9.72 -34.22
C GLU A 237 17.22 -9.84 -35.35
N PRO A 238 17.93 -10.98 -35.47
CA PRO A 238 18.98 -11.16 -36.46
C PRO A 238 18.54 -10.89 -37.90
N MET A 239 17.38 -11.42 -38.32
CA MET A 239 16.89 -11.23 -39.69
C MET A 239 16.56 -9.77 -40.02
N LEU A 240 16.15 -8.97 -39.03
CA LEU A 240 15.90 -7.54 -39.23
C LEU A 240 17.20 -6.74 -39.36
N CYS A 241 18.31 -7.25 -38.80
CA CYS A 241 19.63 -6.65 -38.94
C CYS A 241 20.15 -6.83 -40.37
N ASP A 242 20.03 -8.04 -40.91
CA ASP A 242 20.44 -8.37 -42.29
C ASP A 242 19.66 -7.55 -43.34
N GLU A 243 18.41 -7.19 -43.03
CA GLU A 243 17.53 -6.40 -43.91
C GLU A 243 17.52 -4.89 -43.56
N SER A 244 18.37 -4.43 -42.65
CA SER A 244 18.32 -3.07 -42.08
C SER A 244 18.42 -1.96 -43.13
N GLN A 245 19.25 -2.14 -44.16
CA GLN A 245 19.41 -1.16 -45.23
C GLN A 245 18.16 -1.09 -46.12
N ALA A 246 17.55 -2.23 -46.43
CA ALA A 246 16.38 -2.31 -47.28
C ALA A 246 15.11 -1.81 -46.57
N ARG A 247 14.97 -2.12 -45.27
CA ARG A 247 13.77 -1.80 -44.48
C ARG A 247 13.80 -0.43 -43.83
N PHE A 248 14.95 -0.04 -43.30
CA PHE A 248 15.09 1.14 -42.46
C PHE A 248 15.99 2.21 -43.07
N GLY A 249 16.66 1.90 -44.19
CA GLY A 249 17.65 2.80 -44.80
C GLY A 249 18.91 2.96 -43.95
N MET A 250 19.22 1.97 -43.12
CA MET A 250 20.33 1.99 -42.18
C MET A 250 21.33 0.88 -42.49
N SER A 251 22.62 1.17 -42.46
CA SER A 251 23.66 0.15 -42.59
C SER A 251 24.05 -0.35 -41.21
N CYS A 252 23.57 -1.55 -40.90
CA CYS A 252 23.98 -2.40 -39.79
C CYS A 252 24.63 -3.65 -40.38
#